data_AF-A0A923XGL1-F1
#
_entry.id   AF-A0A923XGL1-F1
#
_cell.length_a   1.000
_cell.length_b   1.000
_cell.length_c   1.000
_cell.angle_alpha   90.00
_cell.angle_beta   90.00
_cell.angle_gamma   90.00
#
_symmetry.space_group_name_H-M   'P 1'
#
loop_
_entity.id
_entity.type
_entity.pdbx_description
1 polymer ?
#
loop_
_entity_poly.entity_id
_entity_poly.type
_entity_poly.pdbx_seq_one_letter_code
_entity_poly.pdbx_strand_id
1 'polypeptide(L)'
;VRDAWDWDPTALQQRTRFALSAEQIGALTNRLTDLQIQRDEIRARISAEPDIWVRQRLYEDLHRVGQQRLPLEQQLTAAAPAR
;
A
#
# COMPACT_ATOMS: atom_id res chain seq x y z
N VAL A 1 13.70 34.94 21.97
CA VAL A 1 12.73 34.04 21.27
C VAL A 1 13.51 33.42 20.14
N ARG A 2 13.94 32.15 20.30
CA ARG A 2 14.81 31.44 19.36
C ARG A 2 13.97 30.68 18.32
N ASP A 3 14.55 30.57 17.14
CA ASP A 3 14.04 30.20 15.83
C ASP A 3 13.03 29.05 15.77
N ALA A 4 11.83 29.35 15.28
CA ALA A 4 10.83 28.38 14.86
C ALA A 4 11.03 27.92 13.39
N TRP A 5 12.17 28.27 12.78
CA TRP A 5 12.42 28.16 11.34
C TRP A 5 13.75 27.47 10.98
N ASP A 6 14.38 26.74 11.91
CA ASP A 6 15.46 25.82 11.57
C ASP A 6 14.88 24.59 10.86
N TRP A 7 14.63 24.75 9.56
CA TRP A 7 14.36 23.64 8.66
C TRP A 7 15.65 22.82 8.53
N ASP A 8 15.71 21.67 9.19
CA ASP A 8 16.78 20.70 9.04
C ASP A 8 16.38 19.61 8.03
N PRO A 9 16.97 19.58 6.81
CA PRO A 9 16.69 18.54 5.82
C PRO A 9 17.08 17.15 6.28
N THR A 10 18.07 17.05 7.17
CA THR A 10 18.58 15.76 7.64
C THR A 10 17.66 15.11 8.68
N ALA A 11 16.91 15.91 9.44
CA ALA A 11 15.86 15.41 10.34
C ALA A 11 14.72 14.70 9.59
N LEU A 12 14.43 15.10 8.34
CA LEU A 12 13.47 14.39 7.48
C LEU A 12 14.05 13.09 6.89
N GLN A 13 15.36 13.06 6.59
CA GLN A 13 16.02 11.84 6.11
C GLN A 13 16.22 10.79 7.21
N GLN A 14 16.30 11.20 8.47
CA GLN A 14 16.36 10.31 9.63
C GLN A 14 15.01 9.74 10.06
N ARG A 15 13.88 10.26 9.53
CA ARG A 15 12.56 9.64 9.71
C ARG A 15 12.51 8.34 8.90
N THR A 16 13.07 7.30 9.53
CA THR A 16 12.78 5.88 9.33
C THR A 16 13.09 5.34 7.94
N ARG A 17 14.36 5.43 7.52
CA ARG A 17 14.93 4.45 6.60
C ARG A 17 15.25 3.17 7.39
N PHE A 18 14.22 2.51 7.94
CA PHE A 18 14.39 1.16 8.48
C PHE A 18 14.60 0.23 7.29
N ALA A 19 15.83 -0.25 7.13
CA ALA A 19 16.11 -1.30 6.16
C ALA A 19 15.28 -2.53 6.55
N LEU A 20 14.32 -2.90 5.70
CA LEU A 20 13.59 -4.14 5.88
C LEU A 20 14.56 -5.31 5.64
N SER A 21 14.46 -6.34 6.47
CA SER A 21 15.14 -7.61 6.21
C SER A 21 14.57 -8.27 4.96
N ALA A 22 15.35 -9.18 4.35
CA ALA A 22 14.89 -9.95 3.19
C ALA A 22 13.60 -10.75 3.51
N GLU A 23 13.44 -11.24 4.73
CA GLU A 23 12.23 -11.93 5.20
C GLU A 23 11.02 -11.00 5.23
N GLN A 24 11.17 -9.79 5.79
CA GLN A 24 10.11 -8.77 5.80
C GLN A 24 9.71 -8.34 4.38
N ILE A 25 10.69 -8.17 3.48
CA ILE A 25 10.43 -7.87 2.07
C ILE A 25 9.64 -9.01 1.42
N GLY A 26 10.04 -10.27 1.68
CA GLY A 26 9.33 -11.45 1.18
C GLY A 26 7.89 -11.53 1.69
N ALA A 27 7.68 -11.31 2.98
CA ALA A 27 6.34 -11.31 3.59
C ALA A 27 5.43 -10.22 3.01
N LEU A 28 5.93 -8.99 2.86
CA LEU A 28 5.17 -7.89 2.25
C LEU A 28 4.84 -8.17 0.79
N THR A 29 5.81 -8.69 0.03
CA THR A 29 5.62 -9.04 -1.39
C THR A 29 4.56 -10.12 -1.55
N ASN A 30 4.61 -11.19 -0.72
CA ASN A 30 3.61 -12.24 -0.74
C ASN A 30 2.21 -11.68 -0.42
N ARG A 31 2.11 -10.83 0.60
CA ARG A 31 0.83 -10.21 0.95
C ARG A 31 0.29 -9.32 -0.18
N LEU A 32 1.15 -8.58 -0.88
CA LEU A 32 0.75 -7.79 -2.04
C LEU A 32 0.29 -8.66 -3.20
N THR A 33 0.93 -9.80 -3.44
CA THR A 33 0.49 -10.79 -4.43
C THR A 33 -0.90 -11.33 -4.08
N ASP A 34 -1.16 -11.69 -2.83
CA ASP A 34 -2.49 -12.15 -2.39
C ASP A 34 -3.57 -11.08 -2.59
N LEU A 35 -3.26 -9.83 -2.25
CA LEU A 35 -4.17 -8.70 -2.45
C LEU A 35 -4.37 -8.37 -3.94
N GLN A 36 -3.37 -8.61 -4.78
CA GLN A 36 -3.47 -8.46 -6.23
C GLN A 36 -4.41 -9.52 -6.82
N ILE A 37 -4.30 -10.78 -6.40
CA ILE A 37 -5.22 -11.86 -6.79
C ILE A 37 -6.66 -11.50 -6.38
N GLN A 38 -6.88 -11.15 -5.11
CA GLN A 38 -8.21 -10.74 -4.62
C GLN A 38 -8.79 -9.57 -5.41
N ARG A 39 -7.96 -8.58 -5.74
CA ARG A 39 -8.39 -7.43 -6.55
C ARG A 39 -8.89 -7.88 -7.92
N ASP A 40 -8.15 -8.76 -8.59
CA ASP A 40 -8.47 -9.21 -9.93
C ASP A 40 -9.72 -10.11 -9.94
N GLU A 41 -9.89 -10.94 -8.92
CA GLU A 41 -11.12 -11.71 -8.69
C GLU A 41 -12.35 -10.81 -8.51
N ILE A 42 -12.25 -9.77 -7.67
CA ILE A 42 -13.35 -8.81 -7.47
C ILE A 42 -13.68 -8.10 -8.77
N ARG A 43 -12.67 -7.68 -9.55
CA ARG A 43 -12.89 -7.06 -10.86
C ARG A 43 -13.59 -7.99 -11.84
N ALA A 44 -13.20 -9.27 -11.89
CA ALA A 44 -13.87 -10.27 -12.71
C ALA A 44 -15.34 -10.43 -12.31
N ARG A 45 -15.64 -10.48 -11.00
CA ARG A 45 -17.02 -10.53 -10.49
C ARG A 45 -17.82 -9.30 -10.85
N ILE A 46 -17.26 -8.09 -10.72
CA ILE A 46 -17.92 -6.84 -11.12
C ILE A 46 -18.31 -6.87 -12.60
N SER A 47 -17.42 -7.33 -13.47
CA SER A 47 -17.68 -7.43 -14.92
C SER A 47 -18.80 -8.41 -15.26
N ALA A 48 -18.97 -9.47 -14.48
CA ALA A 48 -19.99 -10.49 -14.69
C ALA A 48 -21.33 -10.19 -13.98
N GLU A 49 -21.36 -9.26 -13.02
CA GLU A 49 -22.53 -9.02 -12.16
C GLU A 49 -23.52 -8.04 -12.80
N PRO A 50 -24.75 -8.47 -13.14
CA PRO A 50 -25.78 -7.58 -13.68
C PRO A 50 -26.45 -6.70 -12.61
N ASP A 51 -26.54 -7.16 -11.35
CA ASP A 51 -27.23 -6.41 -10.29
C ASP A 51 -26.39 -5.21 -9.83
N ILE A 52 -26.99 -4.02 -9.86
CA ILE A 52 -26.32 -2.78 -9.48
C ILE A 52 -25.99 -2.71 -7.98
N TRP A 53 -26.85 -3.25 -7.12
CA TRP A 53 -26.63 -3.25 -5.67
C TRP A 53 -25.55 -4.25 -5.27
N VAL A 54 -25.48 -5.38 -5.96
CA VAL A 54 -24.39 -6.34 -5.77
C VAL A 54 -23.08 -5.76 -6.27
N ARG A 55 -23.06 -5.10 -7.44
CA ARG A 55 -21.87 -4.37 -7.93
C ARG A 55 -21.41 -3.30 -6.97
N GLN A 56 -22.32 -2.54 -6.36
CA GLN A 56 -21.97 -1.52 -5.38
C GLN A 56 -21.16 -2.10 -4.22
N ARG A 57 -21.61 -3.24 -3.66
CA ARG A 57 -20.88 -3.96 -2.59
C ARG A 57 -19.52 -4.46 -3.07
N LEU A 58 -19.43 -4.96 -4.30
CA LEU A 58 -18.15 -5.41 -4.88
C LEU A 58 -17.17 -4.24 -5.07
N TYR A 59 -17.65 -3.04 -5.43
CA TYR A 59 -16.80 -1.85 -5.48
C TYR A 59 -16.30 -1.42 -4.09
N GLU A 60 -17.12 -1.57 -3.05
CA GLU A 60 -16.70 -1.35 -1.66
C GLU A 60 -15.61 -2.35 -1.24
N ASP A 61 -15.77 -3.62 -1.60
CA ASP A 61 -14.75 -4.65 -1.36
C ASP A 61 -13.46 -4.33 -2.13
N LEU A 62 -13.56 -3.90 -3.39
CA LEU A 62 -12.42 -3.46 -4.20
C LEU A 62 -11.68 -2.28 -3.55
N HIS A 63 -12.43 -1.31 -3.03
CA HIS A 63 -11.87 -0.16 -2.32
C HIS A 63 -11.13 -0.61 -1.06
N ARG A 64 -11.71 -1.54 -0.28
CA ARG A 64 -11.08 -2.10 0.92
C ARG A 64 -9.75 -2.78 0.61
N VAL A 65 -9.67 -3.55 -0.48
CA VAL A 65 -8.42 -4.15 -0.95
C VAL A 65 -7.39 -3.06 -1.31
N GLY A 66 -7.82 -2.00 -2.00
CA GLY A 66 -6.96 -0.84 -2.29
C GLY A 66 -6.37 -0.19 -1.04
N GLN A 67 -7.20 0.01 0.00
CA GLN A 67 -6.77 0.57 1.29
C GLN A 67 -5.76 -0.32 2.02
N GLN A 68 -5.84 -1.64 1.85
CA GLN A 68 -4.85 -2.57 2.42
C GLN A 68 -3.54 -2.59 1.65
N ARG A 69 -3.58 -2.38 0.32
CA ARG A 69 -2.38 -2.44 -0.54
C ARG A 69 -1.48 -1.22 -0.41
N LEU A 70 -2.07 -0.02 -0.46
CA LEU A 70 -1.33 1.24 -0.48
C LEU A 70 -0.25 1.35 0.62
N PRO A 71 -0.53 1.08 1.90
CA PRO A 71 0.49 1.18 2.94
C PRO A 71 1.62 0.14 2.77
N LEU A 72 1.34 -1.04 2.22
CA LEU A 72 2.34 -2.07 1.99
C LEU A 72 3.26 -1.71 0.81
N GLU A 73 2.69 -1.15 -0.26
CA GLU A 73 3.46 -0.63 -1.40
C GLU A 73 4.37 0.53 -0.96
N GLN A 74 3.87 1.43 -0.11
CA GLN A 74 4.67 2.50 0.49
C GLN A 74 5.81 1.97 1.36
N GLN A 75 5.57 0.94 2.19
CA GLN A 75 6.61 0.31 3.01
C GLN A 75 7.73 -0.30 2.16
N LEU A 76 7.39 -1.05 1.10
CA LEU A 76 8.37 -1.60 0.18
C LEU A 76 9.14 -0.52 -0.57
N THR A 77 8.47 0.54 -0.99
CA THR A 77 9.09 1.66 -1.71
C THR A 77 10.06 2.43 -0.80
N ALA A 78 9.68 2.68 0.45
CA ALA A 78 10.52 3.34 1.44
C ALA A 78 11.75 2.50 1.84
N ALA A 79 11.64 1.17 1.75
CA ALA A 79 12.72 0.23 2.04
C ALA A 79 13.68 0.01 0.86
N ALA A 80 13.26 0.31 -0.37
CA ALA A 80 14.13 0.21 -1.53
C ALA A 80 15.25 1.27 -1.43
N PRO A 81 16.53 0.89 -1.64
CA PRO A 81 17.60 1.88 -1.66
C PRO A 81 17.33 2.88 -2.80
N ALA A 82 17.42 4.17 -2.50
CA ALA A 82 17.44 5.22 -3.52
C ALA A 82 18.58 4.88 -4.50
N ARG A 83 18.22 4.65 -5.76
CA ARG A 83 19.18 4.41 -6.84
C ARG A 83 19.96 5.68 -7.16
#